data_AF-A0A355AIE1-F1
#
_entry.id   AF-A0A355AIE1-F1
#
_cell.length_a   1.000
_cell.length_b   1.000
_cell.length_c   1.000
_cell.angle_alpha   90.00
_cell.angle_beta   90.00
_cell.angle_gamma   90.00
#
_symmetry.space_group_name_H-M   'P 1'
#
loop_
_entity.id
_entity.type
_entity.pdbx_description
1 polymer ?
#
loop_
_entity_poly.entity_id
_entity_poly.type
_entity_poly.pdbx_seq_one_letter_code
_entity_poly.pdbx_strand_id
1 'polypeptide(L)' 'MSLNSLPDEVTVTPVQRPIQGRVRAPGSKSITNRAVICAALAHGTSQITGALDSD' A
#
# COMPACT_ATOMS: atom_id res chain seq x y z
N MET A 1 -17.09 0.22 7.03
CA MET A 1 -15.68 0.59 7.24
C MET A 1 -15.57 2.07 6.91
N SER A 2 -15.10 2.91 7.83
CA SER A 2 -15.07 4.37 7.63
C SER A 2 -14.03 4.72 6.55
N LEU A 3 -14.49 5.14 5.37
CA LEU A 3 -13.66 5.86 4.41
C LEU A 3 -13.33 7.22 5.05
N ASN A 4 -12.13 7.34 5.61
CA ASN A 4 -11.59 8.65 5.95
C ASN A 4 -11.40 9.40 4.63
N SER A 5 -12.40 10.18 4.22
CA SER A 5 -12.30 11.03 3.04
C SER A 5 -11.30 12.14 3.32
N LEU A 6 -10.09 11.98 2.81
CA LEU A 6 -9.16 13.09 2.71
C LEU A 6 -9.74 14.13 1.74
N PRO A 7 -9.42 15.41 1.91
CA PRO A 7 -9.82 16.43 0.95
C PRO A 7 -9.20 16.12 -0.42
N ASP A 8 -9.92 16.42 -1.49
CA ASP A 8 -9.43 16.28 -2.87
C ASP A 8 -8.21 17.16 -3.14
N GLU A 9 -8.04 18.22 -2.34
CA GLU A 9 -6.93 19.15 -2.42
C GLU A 9 -6.22 19.30 -1.07
N VAL A 10 -4.88 19.29 -1.10
CA VAL A 10 -4.05 19.56 0.07
C VAL A 10 -2.94 20.54 -0.31
N THR A 11 -2.83 21.65 0.44
CA THR A 11 -1.74 22.62 0.24
C THR A 11 -0.48 22.11 0.92
N VAL A 12 0.61 21.97 0.15
CA VAL A 12 1.93 21.60 0.70
C VAL A 12 2.70 22.86 1.07
N THR A 13 2.99 23.04 2.36
CA THR A 13 3.84 24.15 2.85
C THR A 13 5.31 23.74 2.91
N PRO A 14 6.27 24.66 2.64
CA PRO A 14 7.69 24.36 2.76
C PRO A 14 8.09 23.84 4.14
N VAL A 15 9.00 22.88 4.18
CA VAL A 15 9.57 22.38 5.44
C VAL A 15 10.56 23.39 6.03
N GLN A 16 10.48 23.62 7.34
CA GLN A 16 11.38 24.55 8.04
C GLN A 16 12.71 23.91 8.50
N ARG A 17 12.83 22.59 8.36
CA ARG A 17 13.96 21.77 8.79
C ARG A 17 14.01 20.46 8.00
N PRO A 18 15.17 19.76 7.96
CA PRO A 18 15.27 18.46 7.28
C PRO A 18 14.25 17.45 7.81
N ILE A 19 13.61 16.71 6.91
CA ILE A 19 12.75 15.57 7.26
C ILE A 19 13.64 14.41 7.68
N GLN A 20 13.45 13.90 8.89
CA GLN A 20 14.16 12.73 9.41
C GLN A 20 13.14 11.72 9.93
N GLY A 21 13.21 10.49 9.41
CA GLY A 21 12.30 9.42 9.80
C GLY A 21 12.51 8.16 9.00
N ARG A 22 11.82 7.10 9.41
CA ARG A 22 11.71 5.85 8.66
C ARG A 22 10.24 5.54 8.46
N VAL A 23 9.87 5.17 7.25
CA VAL A 23 8.51 4.75 6.90
C VAL A 23 8.57 3.41 6.19
N ARG A 24 7.59 2.56 6.46
CA ARG A 24 7.32 1.38 5.64
C ARG A 24 6.21 1.76 4.68
N ALA A 25 6.54 1.86 3.39
CA ALA A 25 5.53 2.05 2.37
C ALA A 25 4.55 0.87 2.34
N PRO A 26 3.28 1.09 1.97
CA PRO A 26 2.32 0.01 1.70
C PRO A 26 2.85 -0.97 0.65
N GLY A 27 2.21 -2.15 0.56
CA GLY A 27 2.48 -3.12 -0.49
C GLY A 27 2.36 -2.53 -1.89
N SER A 28 3.04 -3.11 -2.88
CA SER A 28 2.87 -2.69 -4.27
C SER A 28 1.56 -3.25 -4.82
N LYS A 29 0.74 -2.40 -5.46
CA LYS A 29 -0.49 -2.83 -6.14
C LYS A 29 -0.22 -3.89 -7.21
N SER A 30 0.77 -3.66 -8.08
CA SER A 30 1.06 -4.59 -9.18
C SER A 30 1.65 -5.91 -8.70
N ILE A 31 2.42 -5.91 -7.60
CA ILE A 31 2.93 -7.15 -6.99
C ILE A 31 1.79 -7.88 -6.30
N THR A 32 0.95 -7.20 -5.54
CA THR A 32 -0.22 -7.80 -4.87
C THR A 32 -1.13 -8.48 -5.89
N ASN A 33 -1.50 -7.79 -6.97
CA ASN A 33 -2.35 -8.35 -8.02
C ASN A 33 -1.74 -9.60 -8.66
N ARG A 34 -0.44 -9.57 -8.99
CA ARG A 34 0.26 -10.72 -9.58
C ARG A 34 0.40 -11.87 -8.59
N ALA A 35 0.72 -11.58 -7.34
CA ALA A 35 0.88 -12.58 -6.29
C ALA A 35 -0.43 -13.35 -6.06
N VAL A 36 -1.58 -12.66 -6.04
CA VAL A 36 -2.90 -13.30 -5.91
C VAL A 36 -3.20 -14.22 -7.09
N ILE A 37 -2.92 -13.78 -8.33
CA ILE A 37 -3.11 -14.62 -9.53
C ILE A 37 -2.20 -15.85 -9.48
N CYS A 38 -0.92 -15.68 -9.17
CA CYS A 38 0.02 -16.80 -9.04
C CYS A 38 -0.40 -17.77 -7.93
N ALA A 39 -0.86 -17.26 -6.79
CA ALA A 39 -1.33 -18.07 -5.67
C ALA A 39 -2.55 -18.92 -6.04
N ALA A 40 -3.48 -18.37 -6.83
CA ALA A 40 -4.66 -19.09 -7.31
C ALA A 40 -4.31 -20.22 -8.30
N LEU A 41 -3.20 -20.09 -9.01
CA LEU A 41 -2.72 -21.09 -9.97
C LEU A 41 -1.79 -22.14 -9.34
N ALA A 42 -1.25 -21.88 -8.16
CA ALA A 42 -0.31 -22.77 -7.49
C ALA A 42 -1.02 -23.97 -6.85
N HIS A 43 -0.33 -25.11 -6.81
CA HIS A 43 -0.77 -26.24 -6.00
C HIS A 43 -0.48 -26.00 -4.51
N GLY A 44 -1.44 -26.31 -3.64
CA GLY A 44 -1.30 -26.17 -2.19
C GLY A 44 -1.73 -24.79 -1.68
N THR A 45 -1.12 -24.34 -0.57
CA THR A 45 -1.51 -23.10 0.12
C THR A 45 -0.43 -22.04 -0.04
N SER A 46 -0.83 -20.86 -0.53
CA SER A 46 0.05 -19.68 -0.60
C SER A 46 -0.20 -18.76 0.59
N GLN A 47 0.87 -18.24 1.20
CA GLN A 47 0.81 -17.18 2.20
C GLN A 47 1.39 -15.90 1.61
N ILE A 48 0.57 -14.85 1.52
CA ILE A 48 0.98 -13.53 0.99
C ILE A 48 1.04 -12.56 2.17
N THR A 49 2.20 -11.94 2.39
CA THR A 49 2.41 -10.95 3.46
C THR A 49 2.72 -9.57 2.88
N GLY A 50 2.34 -8.51 3.59
CA GLY A 50 2.56 -7.14 3.12
C GLY A 50 1.82 -6.78 1.83
N ALA A 51 0.75 -7.50 1.51
CA ALA A 51 -0.16 -7.18 0.41
C ALA A 51 -0.75 -5.77 0.61
N LEU A 52 -0.95 -5.05 -0.49
CA LEU A 52 -1.70 -3.81 -0.47
C LEU A 52 -3.19 -4.13 -0.34
N ASP A 53 -3.84 -3.56 0.67
CA ASP A 53 -5.30 -3.49 0.73
C ASP A 53 -5.76 -2.28 -0.08
N SER A 54 -6.43 -2.52 -1.21
CA SER A 54 -6.87 -1.50 -2.16
C SER A 54 -8.20 -1.93 -2.74
N ASP A 55 -9.17 -1.03 -2.67
CA ASP A 55 -10.43 -1.12 -3.43
C ASP A 55 -10.19 -1.03 -4.95
#